data_AF-A0A949YJP4-F1
#
_entry.id   AF-A0A949YJP4-F1
#
_cell.length_a   1.000
_cell.length_b   1.000
_cell.length_c   1.000
_cell.angle_alpha   90.00
_cell.angle_beta   90.00
_cell.angle_gamma   90.00
#
_symmetry.space_group_name_H-M   'P 1'
#
loop_
_entity.id
_entity.type
_entity.pdbx_description
1 polymer ?
#
loop_
_entity_poly.entity_id
_entity_poly.type
_entity_poly.pdbx_seq_one_letter_code
_entity_poly.pdbx_strand_id
1 'polypeptide(L)'
;MSTGRYRYSKLRWRISVSALDAVGTAAMAAWRIVRTARPVTAPRRILIVQLDHLGDSVLTSPLVARLRTAYPAATIDVLASPSNHEVFEADPGVNQVRIAERTWFERHPSRWGLLGEVWRLGRSIRSAKYDLGIDVRGDVLSVLVLALGGIPRRVGWAMGGGAFLLTDIVDWVRGRHEVRARLALLDPLGIACDEPPRVEIHVNDQDRATVARCLSEAWPRKSPRRLEVPVGTGWRRGPDDRRELRFSASQGR
;
A
#
# COMPACT_ATOMS: atom_id res chain seq x y z
N MET A 1 16.20 22.05 5.49
CA MET A 1 15.15 22.11 6.53
C MET A 1 13.78 22.31 5.87
N SER A 2 12.93 21.28 5.90
CA SER A 2 11.49 21.37 5.63
C SER A 2 10.84 20.22 6.40
N THR A 3 10.70 20.44 7.70
CA THR A 3 10.09 19.55 8.70
C THR A 3 8.57 19.74 8.67
N GLY A 4 7.96 19.58 7.50
CA GLY A 4 6.50 19.66 7.35
C GLY A 4 5.90 18.26 7.40
N ARG A 5 5.04 17.99 8.39
CA ARG A 5 4.22 16.76 8.50
C ARG A 5 3.43 16.43 7.21
N TYR A 6 3.16 17.44 6.36
CA TYR A 6 2.32 17.33 5.17
C TYR A 6 3.11 17.46 3.85
N ARG A 7 2.76 16.63 2.86
CA ARG A 7 3.39 16.60 1.52
C ARG A 7 2.78 17.64 0.55
N TYR A 8 2.42 18.83 1.03
CA TYR A 8 1.91 19.92 0.18
C TYR A 8 2.98 20.97 -0.07
N SER A 9 3.23 21.28 -1.35
CA SER A 9 4.19 22.31 -1.76
C SER A 9 3.70 23.73 -1.46
N LYS A 10 2.39 23.98 -1.50
CA LYS A 10 1.80 25.31 -1.28
C LYS A 10 1.45 25.52 0.20
N LEU A 11 1.89 26.64 0.76
CA LEU A 11 1.66 27.01 2.17
C LEU A 11 0.18 27.06 2.55
N ARG A 12 -0.69 27.60 1.68
CA ARG A 12 -2.15 27.65 1.93
C ARG A 12 -2.76 26.27 2.17
N TRP A 13 -2.33 25.25 1.42
CA TRP A 13 -2.83 23.88 1.59
C TRP A 13 -2.31 23.26 2.89
N ARG A 14 -1.06 23.55 3.27
CA ARG A 14 -0.52 23.13 4.57
C ARG A 14 -1.32 23.70 5.73
N ILE A 15 -1.66 25.00 5.69
CA ILE A 15 -2.47 25.66 6.72
C ILE A 15 -3.88 25.07 6.77
N SER A 16 -4.57 24.96 5.64
CA SER A 16 -5.94 24.44 5.59
C SER A 16 -6.03 23.00 6.10
N VAL A 17 -5.10 22.13 5.72
CA VAL A 17 -5.07 20.74 6.18
C VAL A 17 -4.72 20.66 7.68
N SER A 18 -3.80 21.51 8.15
CA SER A 18 -3.47 21.58 9.58
C SER A 18 -4.66 22.04 10.42
N ALA A 19 -5.43 23.02 9.93
CA ALA A 19 -6.65 23.49 10.59
C ALA A 19 -7.74 22.40 10.62
N LEU A 20 -7.95 21.70 9.50
CA LEU A 20 -8.89 20.58 9.43
C LEU A 20 -8.50 19.46 10.41
N ASP A 21 -7.22 19.10 10.46
CA ASP A 21 -6.72 18.10 11.38
C ASP A 21 -6.86 18.54 12.85
N ALA A 22 -6.64 19.82 13.17
CA ALA A 22 -6.81 20.33 14.54
C ALA A 22 -8.28 20.24 15.00
N VAL A 23 -9.23 20.67 14.16
CA VAL A 23 -10.67 20.56 14.44
C VAL A 23 -11.09 19.09 14.54
N GLY A 24 -10.65 18.26 13.59
CA GLY A 24 -10.92 16.83 13.60
C GLY A 24 -10.35 16.13 14.83
N THR A 25 -9.16 16.55 15.29
CA THR A 25 -8.52 16.01 16.50
C THR A 25 -9.33 16.35 17.73
N ALA A 26 -9.79 17.60 17.88
CA ALA A 26 -10.65 17.99 19.00
C ALA A 26 -11.97 17.22 19.01
N ALA A 27 -12.62 17.08 17.84
CA ALA A 27 -13.86 16.31 17.71
C ALA A 27 -13.65 14.81 18.02
N MET A 28 -12.56 14.21 17.53
CA MET A 28 -12.22 12.81 17.80
C MET A 28 -11.77 12.58 19.23
N ALA A 29 -11.11 13.54 19.87
CA ALA A 29 -10.77 13.47 21.30
C ALA A 29 -12.06 13.42 22.13
N ALA A 30 -13.01 14.32 21.85
CA ALA A 30 -14.34 14.29 22.47
C ALA A 30 -15.06 12.96 22.22
N TRP A 31 -15.00 12.43 20.99
CA TRP A 31 -15.61 11.14 20.64
C TRP A 31 -14.91 9.94 21.31
N ARG A 32 -13.59 9.98 21.48
CA ARG A 32 -12.78 8.96 22.16
C ARG A 32 -13.02 8.93 23.68
N ILE A 33 -13.39 10.06 24.29
CA ILE A 33 -13.86 10.09 25.69
C ILE A 33 -15.14 9.25 25.83
N VAL A 34 -16.02 9.31 24.83
CA VAL A 34 -17.30 8.56 24.81
C VAL A 34 -17.12 7.11 24.31
N ARG A 35 -16.08 6.82 23.52
CA ARG A 35 -15.74 5.47 23.02
C ARG A 35 -14.28 5.14 23.30
N THR A 36 -14.05 4.32 24.32
CA THR A 36 -12.73 3.72 24.58
C THR A 36 -12.34 2.80 23.40
N ALA A 37 -11.25 3.14 22.72
CA ALA A 37 -10.68 2.26 21.70
C ALA A 37 -10.13 1.02 22.41
N ARG A 38 -10.58 -0.18 21.99
CA ARG A 38 -9.99 -1.43 22.49
C ARG A 38 -8.55 -1.53 21.98
N PRO A 39 -7.54 -1.75 22.86
CA PRO A 39 -6.21 -2.07 22.40
C PRO A 39 -6.26 -3.42 21.68
N VAL A 40 -6.02 -3.41 20.37
CA VAL A 40 -5.86 -4.63 19.58
C VAL A 40 -4.39 -5.04 19.69
N THR A 41 -4.10 -5.95 20.60
CA THR A 41 -2.74 -6.47 20.86
C THR A 41 -2.37 -7.60 19.89
N ALA A 42 -3.35 -8.38 19.43
CA ALA A 42 -3.17 -9.44 18.44
C ALA A 42 -4.33 -9.41 17.42
N PRO A 43 -4.18 -8.74 16.27
CA PRO A 43 -5.24 -8.66 15.26
C PRO A 43 -5.50 -10.04 14.63
N ARG A 44 -6.77 -10.41 14.48
CA ARG A 44 -7.18 -11.63 13.76
C ARG A 44 -7.52 -11.35 12.31
N ARG A 45 -7.96 -10.12 12.02
CA ARG A 45 -8.28 -9.67 10.66
C ARG A 45 -7.58 -8.34 10.38
N ILE A 46 -6.74 -8.34 9.35
CA ILE A 46 -5.92 -7.21 8.93
C ILE A 46 -6.32 -6.81 7.52
N LEU A 47 -6.54 -5.51 7.31
CA LEU A 47 -6.75 -4.93 5.99
C LEU A 47 -5.59 -4.01 5.64
N ILE A 48 -4.90 -4.29 4.55
CA ILE A 48 -3.89 -3.42 3.95
C ILE A 48 -4.55 -2.65 2.80
N VAL A 49 -4.38 -1.33 2.73
CA VAL A 49 -4.90 -0.52 1.63
C VAL A 49 -3.75 -0.09 0.73
N GLN A 50 -3.68 -0.68 -0.47
CA GLN A 50 -2.69 -0.34 -1.50
C GLN A 50 -3.40 -0.11 -2.85
N LEU A 51 -3.82 1.12 -3.09
CA LEU A 51 -4.56 1.51 -4.30
C LEU A 51 -3.69 2.11 -5.40
N ASP A 52 -2.37 2.10 -5.20
CA ASP A 52 -1.39 2.72 -6.08
C ASP A 52 -1.03 1.84 -7.30
N HIS A 53 0.04 2.18 -8.01
CA HIS A 53 0.52 1.44 -9.17
C HIS A 53 1.16 0.09 -8.81
N LEU A 54 1.33 -0.77 -9.82
CA LEU A 54 1.91 -2.12 -9.69
C LEU A 54 3.27 -2.13 -8.97
N GLY A 55 4.14 -1.15 -9.26
CA GLY A 55 5.46 -1.05 -8.61
C GLY A 55 5.36 -0.88 -7.10
N ASP A 56 4.38 -0.11 -6.64
CA ASP A 56 4.16 0.12 -5.21
C ASP A 56 3.59 -1.11 -4.49
N SER A 57 2.89 -2.01 -5.20
CA SER A 57 2.46 -3.30 -4.66
C SER A 57 3.65 -4.22 -4.39
N VAL A 58 4.60 -4.29 -5.33
CA VAL A 58 5.84 -5.05 -5.17
C VAL A 58 6.65 -4.51 -3.98
N LEU A 59 6.72 -3.20 -3.80
CA LEU A 59 7.40 -2.60 -2.65
C LEU A 59 6.68 -2.83 -1.31
N THR A 60 5.41 -3.26 -1.34
CA THR A 60 4.60 -3.62 -0.16
C THR A 60 4.73 -5.09 0.22
N SER A 61 5.22 -5.99 -0.64
CA SER A 61 5.34 -7.43 -0.30
C SER A 61 6.17 -7.71 0.97
N PRO A 62 7.26 -6.99 1.29
CA PRO A 62 7.99 -7.24 2.54
C PRO A 62 7.16 -6.92 3.80
N LEU A 63 6.24 -5.95 3.70
CA LEU A 63 5.31 -5.63 4.79
C LEU A 63 4.28 -6.76 4.99
N VAL A 64 3.77 -7.34 3.90
CA VAL A 64 2.86 -8.49 3.95
C VAL A 64 3.56 -9.68 4.58
N ALA A 65 4.78 -10.01 4.13
CA ALA A 65 5.57 -11.11 4.67
C ALA A 65 5.80 -10.95 6.18
N ARG A 66 6.20 -9.75 6.64
CA ARG A 66 6.41 -9.47 8.07
C ARG A 66 5.12 -9.60 8.89
N LEU A 67 3.99 -9.13 8.38
CA LEU A 67 2.69 -9.32 9.04
C LEU A 67 2.29 -10.80 9.12
N ARG A 68 2.53 -11.59 8.07
CA ARG A 68 2.27 -13.02 8.06
C ARG A 68 3.15 -13.76 9.07
N THR A 69 4.43 -13.41 9.19
CA THR A 69 5.33 -13.97 10.21
C THR A 69 4.90 -13.58 11.62
N ALA A 70 4.57 -12.31 11.85
CA ALA A 70 4.16 -11.82 13.17
C ALA A 70 2.79 -12.35 13.61
N TYR A 71 1.87 -12.55 12.67
CA TYR A 71 0.51 -13.02 12.91
C TYR A 71 0.13 -14.19 11.99
N PRO A 72 0.70 -15.40 12.19
CA PRO A 72 0.51 -16.53 11.29
C PRO A 72 -0.95 -16.93 11.09
N ALA A 73 -1.76 -16.82 12.15
CA ALA A 73 -3.18 -17.17 12.17
C ALA A 73 -4.12 -16.03 11.73
N ALA A 74 -3.61 -14.83 11.46
CA ALA A 74 -4.46 -13.71 11.04
C ALA A 74 -4.90 -13.86 9.58
N THR A 75 -6.12 -13.44 9.29
CA THR A 75 -6.56 -13.19 7.91
C THR A 75 -5.99 -11.84 7.47
N ILE A 76 -5.19 -11.82 6.42
CA ILE A 76 -4.58 -10.62 5.86
C ILE A 76 -5.20 -10.39 4.48
N ASP A 77 -6.02 -9.35 4.37
CA ASP A 77 -6.65 -8.96 3.12
C ASP A 77 -6.05 -7.67 2.59
N VAL A 78 -6.10 -7.48 1.28
CA VAL A 78 -5.61 -6.28 0.61
C VAL A 78 -6.75 -5.60 -0.16
N LEU A 79 -6.99 -4.32 0.10
CA LEU A 79 -7.75 -3.45 -0.77
C LEU A 79 -6.82 -2.92 -1.87
N ALA A 80 -6.99 -3.45 -3.08
CA ALA A 80 -6.14 -3.27 -4.25
C ALA A 80 -6.83 -2.47 -5.35
N SER A 81 -6.04 -1.90 -6.27
CA SER A 81 -6.54 -1.30 -7.51
C SER A 81 -6.71 -2.37 -8.60
N PRO A 82 -7.55 -2.11 -9.62
CA PRO A 82 -7.64 -2.99 -10.79
C PRO A 82 -6.29 -3.22 -11.48
N SER A 83 -5.36 -2.26 -11.37
CA SER A 83 -4.04 -2.34 -12.00
C SER A 83 -2.97 -3.08 -11.20
N ASN A 84 -3.26 -3.47 -9.95
CA ASN A 84 -2.25 -4.02 -9.05
C ASN A 84 -2.70 -5.27 -8.27
N HIS A 85 -3.97 -5.67 -8.40
CA HIS A 85 -4.58 -6.77 -7.65
C HIS A 85 -3.87 -8.11 -7.85
N GLU A 86 -3.50 -8.45 -9.09
CA GLU A 86 -2.85 -9.73 -9.44
C GLU A 86 -1.55 -9.97 -8.65
N VAL A 87 -0.81 -8.90 -8.30
CA VAL A 87 0.40 -9.01 -7.47
C VAL A 87 0.09 -9.56 -6.08
N PHE A 88 -1.05 -9.14 -5.51
CA PHE A 88 -1.49 -9.58 -4.20
C PHE A 88 -2.21 -10.92 -4.23
N GLU A 89 -2.88 -11.25 -5.34
CA GLU A 89 -3.51 -12.56 -5.52
C GLU A 89 -2.48 -13.67 -5.62
N ALA A 90 -1.30 -13.38 -6.17
CA ALA A 90 -0.19 -14.32 -6.23
C ALA A 90 0.57 -14.45 -4.90
N ASP A 91 0.44 -13.49 -3.96
CA ASP A 91 1.19 -13.46 -2.70
C ASP A 91 0.59 -14.45 -1.67
N PRO A 92 1.34 -15.48 -1.22
CA PRO A 92 0.84 -16.48 -0.27
C PRO A 92 0.57 -15.90 1.14
N GLY A 93 1.10 -14.71 1.44
CA GLY A 93 0.81 -13.97 2.65
C GLY A 93 -0.58 -13.34 2.67
N VAL A 94 -1.25 -13.22 1.51
CA VAL A 94 -2.57 -12.60 1.36
C VAL A 94 -3.67 -13.66 1.29
N ASN A 95 -4.76 -13.45 2.02
CA ASN A 95 -5.92 -14.34 2.04
C ASN A 95 -6.99 -13.95 1.03
N GLN A 96 -7.29 -12.65 0.92
CA GLN A 96 -8.28 -12.14 -0.02
C GLN A 96 -7.83 -10.78 -0.58
N VAL A 97 -8.01 -10.60 -1.88
CA VAL A 97 -7.87 -9.30 -2.53
C VAL A 97 -9.26 -8.72 -2.79
N ARG A 98 -9.48 -7.51 -2.30
CA ARG A 98 -10.68 -6.70 -2.56
C ARG A 98 -10.31 -5.64 -3.58
N ILE A 99 -11.01 -5.62 -4.71
CA ILE A 99 -10.71 -4.67 -5.78
C ILE A 99 -11.60 -3.44 -5.63
N ALA A 100 -10.98 -2.26 -5.57
CA ALA A 100 -11.71 -1.00 -5.66
C ALA A 100 -12.23 -0.79 -7.10
N GLU A 101 -13.49 -0.39 -7.25
CA GLU A 101 -14.08 -0.14 -8.57
C GLU A 101 -13.55 1.17 -9.16
N ARG A 102 -13.26 2.12 -8.28
CA ARG A 102 -12.66 3.40 -8.64
C ARG A 102 -11.49 3.69 -7.73
N THR A 103 -10.45 4.30 -8.30
CA THR A 103 -9.30 4.76 -7.53
C THR A 103 -9.20 6.27 -7.58
N TRP A 104 -8.77 6.86 -6.48
CA TRP A 104 -8.47 8.30 -6.41
C TRP A 104 -7.20 8.69 -7.19
N PHE A 105 -6.55 7.73 -7.85
CA PHE A 105 -5.37 7.94 -8.69
C PHE A 105 -5.69 7.85 -10.20
N GLU A 106 -6.96 7.73 -10.56
CA GLU A 106 -7.41 7.89 -11.94
C GLU A 106 -7.10 9.29 -12.48
N ARG A 107 -6.90 9.41 -13.81
CA ARG A 107 -6.56 10.69 -14.45
C ARG A 107 -7.66 11.75 -14.33
N HIS A 108 -8.93 11.34 -14.30
CA HIS A 108 -10.09 12.26 -14.25
C HIS A 108 -11.15 11.78 -13.27
N PRO A 109 -10.88 11.84 -11.95
CA PRO A 109 -11.82 11.33 -10.97
C PRO A 109 -13.00 12.31 -10.80
N SER A 110 -14.22 11.80 -10.96
CA SER A 110 -15.43 12.54 -10.56
C SER A 110 -15.48 12.63 -9.03
N ARG A 111 -15.52 13.86 -8.48
CA ARG A 111 -15.56 14.09 -7.02
C ARG A 111 -16.71 13.36 -6.33
N TRP A 112 -17.91 13.39 -6.93
CA TRP A 112 -19.08 12.69 -6.43
C TRP A 112 -18.93 11.17 -6.54
N GLY A 113 -18.31 10.69 -7.62
CA GLY A 113 -18.00 9.27 -7.81
C GLY A 113 -17.01 8.76 -6.77
N LEU A 114 -15.99 9.55 -6.41
CA LEU A 114 -15.02 9.19 -5.36
C LEU A 114 -15.67 9.12 -3.98
N LEU A 115 -16.53 10.08 -3.62
CA LEU A 115 -17.24 10.03 -2.34
C LEU A 115 -18.19 8.83 -2.25
N GLY A 116 -18.90 8.52 -3.34
CA GLY A 116 -19.71 7.31 -3.45
C GLY A 116 -18.89 6.04 -3.26
N GLU A 117 -17.71 5.97 -3.89
CA GLU A 117 -16.80 4.83 -3.76
C GLU A 117 -16.25 4.67 -2.34
N VAL A 118 -15.80 5.76 -1.71
CA VAL A 118 -15.34 5.75 -0.33
C VAL A 118 -16.43 5.21 0.61
N TRP A 119 -17.68 5.66 0.42
CA TRP A 119 -18.80 5.20 1.23
C TRP A 119 -19.13 3.71 0.97
N ARG A 120 -19.16 3.29 -0.29
CA ARG A 120 -19.35 1.89 -0.70
C ARG A 120 -18.29 0.97 -0.08
N LEU A 121 -17.01 1.34 -0.24
CA LEU A 121 -15.88 0.60 0.31
C LEU A 121 -15.95 0.55 1.84
N GLY A 122 -16.15 1.69 2.49
CA GLY A 122 -16.30 1.76 3.95
C GLY A 122 -17.43 0.84 4.46
N ARG A 123 -18.60 0.86 3.82
CA ARG A 123 -19.73 0.00 4.19
C ARG A 123 -19.42 -1.49 3.95
N SER A 124 -18.76 -1.83 2.85
CA SER A 124 -18.37 -3.22 2.53
C SER A 124 -17.31 -3.77 3.50
N ILE A 125 -16.37 -2.93 3.93
CA ILE A 125 -15.30 -3.29 4.86
C ILE A 125 -15.86 -3.49 6.28
N ARG A 126 -16.89 -2.71 6.64
CA ARG A 126 -17.51 -2.79 7.97
C ARG A 126 -18.11 -4.17 8.27
N SER A 127 -18.64 -4.87 7.28
CA SER A 127 -19.18 -6.23 7.48
C SER A 127 -18.09 -7.28 7.70
N ALA A 128 -16.87 -7.04 7.21
CA ALA A 128 -15.74 -7.95 7.33
C ALA A 128 -15.06 -7.93 8.72
N LYS A 129 -15.37 -6.90 9.54
CA LYS A 129 -14.92 -6.76 10.94
C LYS A 129 -13.39 -6.86 11.09
N TYR A 130 -12.64 -6.07 10.33
CA TYR A 130 -11.20 -5.97 10.51
C TYR A 130 -10.85 -5.35 11.87
N ASP A 131 -9.82 -5.88 12.51
CA ASP A 131 -9.29 -5.39 13.78
C ASP A 131 -8.21 -4.32 13.54
N LEU A 132 -7.44 -4.49 12.46
CA LEU A 132 -6.32 -3.64 12.08
C LEU A 132 -6.42 -3.22 10.62
N GLY A 133 -6.23 -1.93 10.37
CA GLY A 133 -6.17 -1.35 9.04
C GLY A 133 -4.84 -0.63 8.85
N ILE A 134 -4.16 -0.86 7.74
CA ILE A 134 -2.87 -0.23 7.43
C ILE A 134 -2.99 0.48 6.07
N ASP A 135 -2.88 1.80 6.07
CA ASP A 135 -2.72 2.59 4.85
C ASP A 135 -1.23 2.73 4.53
N VAL A 136 -0.79 2.14 3.41
CA VAL A 136 0.62 2.12 3.00
C VAL A 136 1.00 3.27 2.06
N ARG A 137 0.14 4.29 1.92
CA ARG A 137 0.42 5.47 1.09
C ARG A 137 0.31 6.80 1.83
N GLY A 138 -0.52 6.91 2.85
CA GLY A 138 -0.76 8.16 3.60
C GLY A 138 -1.78 9.08 2.93
N ASP A 139 -2.82 8.50 2.33
CA ASP A 139 -3.87 9.20 1.59
C ASP A 139 -5.15 9.35 2.40
N VAL A 140 -5.72 10.56 2.44
CA VAL A 140 -6.87 10.90 3.29
C VAL A 140 -8.13 10.10 2.95
N LEU A 141 -8.36 9.75 1.68
CA LEU A 141 -9.54 8.97 1.28
C LEU A 141 -9.38 7.51 1.69
N SER A 142 -8.16 6.98 1.59
CA SER A 142 -7.81 5.63 2.07
C SER A 142 -8.00 5.52 3.58
N VAL A 143 -7.54 6.52 4.34
CA VAL A 143 -7.76 6.62 5.79
C VAL A 143 -9.25 6.75 6.13
N LEU A 144 -10.01 7.52 5.34
CA LEU A 144 -11.46 7.66 5.51
C LEU A 144 -12.20 6.33 5.28
N VAL A 145 -11.80 5.53 4.30
CA VAL A 145 -12.33 4.18 4.09
C VAL A 145 -12.11 3.30 5.33
N LEU A 146 -10.90 3.31 5.90
CA LEU A 146 -10.59 2.55 7.12
C LEU A 146 -11.48 2.99 8.29
N ALA A 147 -11.70 4.30 8.44
CA ALA A 147 -12.54 4.86 9.50
C ALA A 147 -14.03 4.51 9.32
N LEU A 148 -14.58 4.65 8.11
CA LEU A 148 -15.96 4.27 7.79
C LEU A 148 -16.19 2.76 7.92
N GLY A 149 -15.17 1.97 7.60
CA GLY A 149 -15.07 0.54 7.88
C GLY A 149 -15.18 0.18 9.35
N GLY A 150 -15.06 1.15 10.27
CA GLY A 150 -15.18 0.93 11.70
C GLY A 150 -14.02 0.13 12.29
N ILE A 151 -12.89 0.06 11.59
CA ILE A 151 -11.71 -0.71 11.98
C ILE A 151 -11.11 -0.05 13.22
N PRO A 152 -11.00 -0.71 14.38
CA PRO A 152 -10.67 -0.05 15.64
C PRO A 152 -9.24 0.49 15.67
N ARG A 153 -8.25 -0.25 15.13
CA ARG A 153 -6.85 0.16 15.03
C ARG A 153 -6.48 0.48 13.58
N ARG A 154 -5.98 1.69 13.31
CA ARG A 154 -5.71 2.23 11.97
C ARG A 154 -4.34 2.89 11.96
N VAL A 155 -3.42 2.32 11.19
CA VAL A 155 -2.02 2.73 11.07
C VAL A 155 -1.79 3.36 9.70
N GLY A 156 -1.00 4.43 9.65
CA GLY A 156 -0.66 5.09 8.39
C GLY A 156 0.16 6.35 8.59
N TRP A 157 0.44 7.04 7.49
CA TRP A 157 1.06 8.36 7.52
C TRP A 157 0.00 9.47 7.43
N ALA A 158 0.16 10.53 8.22
CA ALA A 158 -0.72 11.71 8.19
C ALA A 158 -0.35 12.73 7.08
N MET A 159 0.48 12.34 6.11
CA MET A 159 1.08 13.27 5.15
C MET A 159 0.09 13.87 4.13
N GLY A 160 -1.03 13.19 3.87
CA GLY A 160 -2.16 13.69 3.09
C GLY A 160 -3.27 14.36 3.92
N GLY A 161 -3.13 14.43 5.25
CA GLY A 161 -4.19 14.84 6.18
C GLY A 161 -5.02 13.65 6.71
N GLY A 162 -5.96 13.92 7.63
CA GLY A 162 -6.78 12.87 8.24
C GLY A 162 -6.13 12.22 9.47
N ALA A 163 -5.14 12.88 10.08
CA ALA A 163 -4.42 12.38 11.26
C ALA A 163 -5.38 11.92 12.38
N PHE A 164 -6.46 12.68 12.59
CA PHE A 164 -7.48 12.41 13.61
C PHE A 164 -8.22 11.09 13.41
N LEU A 165 -8.29 10.61 12.16
CA LEU A 165 -8.88 9.32 11.82
C LEU A 165 -7.93 8.16 12.08
N LEU A 166 -6.61 8.38 12.17
CA LEU A 166 -5.65 7.34 12.51
C LEU A 166 -5.61 7.08 14.03
N THR A 167 -5.19 5.88 14.42
CA THR A 167 -4.87 5.55 15.83
C THR A 167 -3.37 5.58 16.07
N ASP A 168 -2.61 5.06 15.11
CA ASP A 168 -1.16 4.99 15.18
C ASP A 168 -0.61 5.76 13.97
N ILE A 169 -0.03 6.93 14.22
CA ILE A 169 0.55 7.78 13.17
C ILE A 169 2.05 7.54 13.17
N VAL A 170 2.57 7.10 12.03
CA VAL A 170 4.01 6.96 11.82
C VAL A 170 4.55 8.21 11.13
N ASP A 171 5.76 8.61 11.50
CA ASP A 171 6.43 9.74 10.86
C ASP A 171 6.99 9.34 9.49
N TRP A 172 6.62 10.09 8.46
CA TRP A 172 7.20 9.94 7.14
C TRP A 172 8.56 10.63 7.06
N VAL A 173 9.60 9.87 6.75
CA VAL A 173 10.98 10.38 6.66
C VAL A 173 11.40 10.53 5.20
N ARG A 174 11.69 11.76 4.80
CA ARG A 174 12.16 12.08 3.44
C ARG A 174 13.47 11.37 3.13
N GLY A 175 13.55 10.74 1.95
CA GLY A 175 14.77 10.07 1.47
C GLY A 175 14.97 8.67 2.05
N ARG A 176 14.08 8.19 2.92
CA ARG A 176 14.05 6.78 3.32
C ARG A 176 13.65 5.93 2.12
N HIS A 177 14.31 4.78 1.94
CA HIS A 177 13.95 3.80 0.92
C HIS A 177 12.47 3.39 1.08
N GLU A 178 11.70 3.38 0.00
CA GLU A 178 10.24 3.16 0.01
C GLU A 178 9.80 1.89 0.73
N VAL A 179 10.57 0.80 0.60
CA VAL A 179 10.33 -0.45 1.35
C VAL A 179 10.56 -0.26 2.85
N ARG A 180 11.62 0.44 3.25
CA ARG A 180 11.90 0.74 4.67
C ARG A 180 10.88 1.71 5.24
N ALA A 181 10.37 2.63 4.42
CA ALA A 181 9.28 3.51 4.82
C ALA A 181 8.05 2.67 5.16
N ARG A 182 7.61 1.78 4.26
CA ARG A 182 6.47 0.88 4.50
C ARG A 182 6.68 0.00 5.73
N LEU A 183 7.86 -0.61 5.89
CA LEU A 183 8.14 -1.42 7.09
C LEU A 183 8.04 -0.64 8.39
N ALA A 184 8.38 0.65 8.41
CA ALA A 184 8.21 1.49 9.60
C ALA A 184 6.74 1.67 10.02
N LEU A 185 5.77 1.38 9.15
CA LEU A 185 4.35 1.31 9.54
C LEU A 185 4.07 0.19 10.54
N LEU A 186 4.99 -0.76 10.70
CA LEU A 186 4.88 -1.85 11.66
C LEU A 186 5.46 -1.48 13.04
N ASP A 187 6.19 -0.37 13.17
CA ASP A 187 6.82 0.06 14.43
C ASP A 187 5.79 0.20 15.58
N PRO A 188 4.60 0.82 15.40
CA PRO A 188 3.61 0.91 16.48
C PRO A 188 3.02 -0.44 16.89
N LEU A 189 3.17 -1.47 16.05
CA LEU A 189 2.72 -2.83 16.32
C LEU A 189 3.75 -3.63 17.12
N GLY A 190 4.95 -3.09 17.35
CA GLY A 190 6.04 -3.78 18.04
C GLY A 190 6.69 -4.88 17.20
N ILE A 191 6.55 -4.83 15.86
CA ILE A 191 7.12 -5.84 14.96
C ILE A 191 8.51 -5.36 14.51
N ALA A 192 9.55 -6.06 14.98
CA ALA A 192 10.93 -5.76 14.60
C ALA A 192 11.21 -6.13 13.13
N CYS A 193 12.00 -5.30 12.45
CA CYS A 193 12.40 -5.46 11.06
C CYS A 193 13.93 -5.38 10.93
N ASP A 194 14.62 -6.33 11.57
CA ASP A 194 16.08 -6.27 11.74
C ASP A 194 16.86 -6.75 10.51
N GLU A 195 16.25 -7.58 9.68
CA GLU A 195 16.87 -8.08 8.45
C GLU A 195 16.59 -7.16 7.26
N PRO A 196 17.52 -7.07 6.29
CA PRO A 196 17.31 -6.29 5.09
C PRO A 196 16.04 -6.77 4.37
N PRO A 197 15.15 -5.85 3.99
CA PRO A 197 13.91 -6.22 3.33
C PRO A 197 14.18 -6.90 2.00
N ARG A 198 13.59 -8.07 1.80
CA ARG A 198 13.60 -8.78 0.52
C ARG A 198 12.27 -8.57 -0.15
N VAL A 199 12.32 -7.93 -1.32
CA VAL A 199 11.16 -7.81 -2.20
C VAL A 199 10.99 -9.16 -2.88
N GLU A 200 9.85 -9.78 -2.62
CA GLU A 200 9.46 -11.04 -3.23
C GLU A 200 8.28 -10.79 -4.18
N ILE A 201 8.34 -11.45 -5.34
CA ILE A 201 7.26 -11.47 -6.32
C ILE A 201 6.90 -12.93 -6.52
N HIS A 202 5.66 -13.24 -6.25
CA HIS A 202 5.09 -14.55 -6.51
C HIS A 202 4.40 -14.52 -7.86
N VAL A 203 4.50 -15.63 -8.59
CA VAL A 203 3.93 -15.79 -9.92
C VAL A 203 3.24 -17.14 -9.93
N ASN A 204 1.97 -17.17 -10.32
CA ASN A 204 1.20 -18.39 -10.40
C ASN A 204 1.68 -19.29 -11.57
N ASP A 205 1.35 -20.57 -11.52
CA ASP A 205 1.79 -21.54 -12.53
C ASP A 205 1.15 -21.29 -13.91
N GLN A 206 -0.05 -20.71 -13.93
CA GLN A 206 -0.77 -20.39 -15.15
C GLN A 206 -0.07 -19.28 -15.96
N ASP A 207 0.43 -18.25 -15.29
CA ASP A 207 1.20 -17.16 -15.86
C ASP A 207 2.55 -17.68 -16.36
N ARG A 208 3.20 -18.56 -15.59
CA ARG A 208 4.43 -19.24 -16.03
C ARG A 208 4.19 -20.03 -17.32
N ALA A 209 3.10 -20.79 -17.39
CA ALA A 209 2.74 -21.56 -18.59
C ALA A 209 2.40 -20.65 -19.77
N THR A 210 1.66 -19.57 -19.53
CA THR A 210 1.29 -18.58 -20.55
C THR A 210 2.51 -17.90 -21.14
N VAL A 211 3.42 -17.40 -20.28
CA VAL A 211 4.66 -16.77 -20.71
C VAL A 211 5.57 -17.79 -21.41
N ALA A 212 5.68 -19.02 -20.92
CA ALA A 212 6.47 -20.07 -21.57
C ALA A 212 5.97 -20.35 -22.99
N ARG A 213 4.64 -20.43 -23.19
CA ARG A 213 4.03 -20.57 -24.51
C ARG A 213 4.37 -19.38 -25.41
N CYS A 214 4.10 -18.15 -24.94
CA CYS A 214 4.40 -16.95 -25.72
C CYS A 214 5.89 -16.83 -26.09
N LEU A 215 6.79 -17.19 -25.18
CA LEU A 215 8.24 -17.22 -25.45
C LEU A 215 8.61 -18.31 -26.44
N SER A 216 7.98 -19.49 -26.38
CA SER A 216 8.24 -20.56 -27.34
C SER A 216 7.76 -20.21 -28.76
N GLU A 217 6.63 -19.50 -28.88
CA GLU A 217 6.06 -19.05 -30.15
C GLU A 217 6.86 -17.88 -30.74
N ALA A 218 7.19 -16.88 -29.91
CA ALA A 218 7.94 -15.70 -30.34
C ALA A 218 9.45 -15.96 -30.51
N TRP A 219 9.99 -16.97 -29.79
CA TRP A 219 11.41 -17.27 -29.74
C TRP A 219 11.71 -18.79 -29.79
N PRO A 220 11.37 -19.48 -30.91
CA PRO A 220 11.43 -20.94 -31.02
C PRO A 220 12.84 -21.56 -30.98
N ARG A 221 13.92 -20.76 -31.02
CA ARG A 221 15.30 -21.24 -30.86
C ARG A 221 15.89 -20.79 -29.52
N LYS A 222 16.38 -21.74 -28.71
CA LYS A 222 17.23 -21.52 -27.52
C LYS A 222 18.60 -20.92 -27.89
N SER A 223 18.63 -19.73 -28.47
CA SER A 223 19.86 -18.95 -28.60
C SER A 223 19.89 -17.98 -27.42
N PRO A 224 20.93 -17.97 -26.57
CA PRO A 224 21.01 -17.01 -25.49
C PRO A 224 21.17 -15.63 -26.11
N ARG A 225 20.10 -14.83 -26.12
CA ARG A 225 20.18 -13.41 -26.45
C ARG A 225 19.55 -12.59 -25.34
N ARG A 226 20.28 -11.54 -25.00
CA ARG A 226 20.01 -10.56 -23.94
C ARG A 226 18.63 -9.95 -24.18
N LEU A 227 17.70 -10.15 -23.24
CA LEU A 227 16.41 -9.45 -23.27
C LEU A 227 16.64 -8.03 -22.73
N GLU A 228 16.65 -7.03 -23.59
CA GLU A 228 16.60 -5.64 -23.17
C GLU A 228 15.14 -5.30 -22.82
N VAL A 229 14.83 -5.23 -21.52
CA VAL A 229 13.54 -4.72 -21.06
C VAL A 229 13.68 -3.20 -20.91
N PRO A 230 13.03 -2.37 -21.75
CA PRO A 230 13.06 -0.94 -21.57
C PRO A 230 12.27 -0.58 -20.30
N VAL A 231 12.99 -0.30 -19.22
CA VAL A 231 12.40 0.21 -17.98
C VAL A 231 12.14 1.71 -18.16
N GLY A 232 10.88 2.08 -18.40
CA GLY A 232 10.52 3.49 -18.49
C GLY A 232 9.01 3.73 -18.34
N THR A 233 8.60 4.36 -17.24
CA THR A 233 7.35 5.13 -17.21
C THR A 233 7.54 6.36 -18.10
N GLY A 234 6.64 6.61 -19.05
CA GLY A 234 6.79 7.53 -20.20
C GLY A 234 7.06 9.02 -19.94
N TRP A 235 8.03 9.38 -19.09
CA TRP A 235 8.41 10.76 -18.76
C TRP A 235 9.92 11.03 -18.70
N ARG A 236 10.78 10.06 -18.99
CA ARG A 236 12.23 10.30 -19.16
C ARG A 236 12.79 9.45 -20.29
N ARG A 237 12.67 9.95 -21.54
CA ARG A 237 13.63 9.61 -22.59
C ARG A 237 14.47 10.87 -22.86
N GLY A 238 15.64 10.93 -22.24
CA GLY A 238 16.76 11.68 -22.80
C GLY A 238 17.46 10.81 -23.85
N PRO A 239 18.08 11.36 -24.90
CA PRO A 239 18.63 10.57 -26.01
C PRO A 239 19.74 9.58 -25.63
N ASP A 240 20.33 9.67 -24.42
CA ASP A 240 21.63 9.06 -24.12
C ASP A 240 21.72 8.18 -22.86
N ASP A 241 20.63 7.92 -22.13
CA ASP A 241 20.71 7.17 -20.87
C ASP A 241 20.44 5.67 -21.08
N ARG A 242 21.35 4.98 -21.79
CA ARG A 242 21.41 3.50 -21.81
C ARG A 242 22.19 2.99 -20.61
N ARG A 243 21.54 2.86 -19.45
CA ARG A 243 22.13 2.14 -18.31
C ARG A 243 21.79 0.66 -18.40
N GLU A 244 22.78 -0.15 -18.76
CA GLU A 244 22.71 -1.61 -18.70
C GLU A 244 22.57 -2.07 -17.25
N LEU A 245 21.39 -2.54 -16.85
CA LEU A 245 21.23 -3.29 -15.60
C LEU A 245 21.39 -4.78 -15.89
N ARG A 246 22.42 -5.40 -15.29
CA ARG A 246 22.71 -6.83 -15.40
C ARG A 246 21.89 -7.59 -14.36
N PHE A 247 20.95 -8.42 -14.82
CA PHE A 247 20.33 -9.44 -13.98
C PHE A 247 21.03 -10.78 -14.21
N SER A 248 21.63 -11.33 -13.15
CA SER A 248 22.21 -12.68 -13.13
C SER A 248 21.22 -13.62 -12.45
N ALA A 249 20.62 -14.54 -13.21
CA ALA A 249 19.88 -15.65 -12.64
C ALA A 249 20.88 -16.75 -12.26
N SER A 250 21.16 -16.92 -10.96
CA SER A 250 21.88 -18.09 -10.47
C SER A 250 20.93 -19.29 -10.46
N GLN A 251 21.13 -20.24 -11.37
CA GLN A 251 20.54 -21.57 -11.24
C GLN A 251 21.34 -22.32 -10.16
N GLY A 252 20.71 -22.55 -9.01
CA GLY A 252 21.17 -23.52 -8.03
C GLY A 252 21.00 -24.94 -8.57
N ARG A 253 22.03 -25.76 -8.36
CA ARG A 253 22.09 -27.18 -8.75
C ARG A 253 21.02 -28.03 -8.08
#